data_AF-A0A2M6K802-F1
#
_entry.id   AF-A0A2M6K802-F1
#
_cell.length_a   1.000
_cell.length_b   1.000
_cell.length_c   1.000
_cell.angle_alpha   90.00
_cell.angle_beta   90.00
_cell.angle_gamma   90.00
#
_symmetry.space_group_name_H-M   'P 1'
#
loop_
_entity.id
_entity.type
_entity.pdbx_description
1 polymer ?
#
loop_
_entity_poly.entity_id
_entity_poly.type
_entity_poly.pdbx_seq_one_letter_code
_entity_poly.pdbx_strand_id
1 'polypeptide(L)' 'MTLSDKNIEEFQKLHKEHFGVEISKEDARENGIKLLRLISILYRPKPDEDSKKFIANKS' A
#
# COMPACT_ATOMS: atom_id res chain seq x y z
N MET A 1 1.75 -7.07 5.16
CA MET A 1 2.51 -5.81 5.02
C MET A 1 2.55 -5.16 6.40
N THR A 2 3.71 -4.68 6.84
CA THR A 2 3.87 -4.06 8.16
C THR A 2 4.42 -2.66 7.97
N LEU A 3 3.79 -1.67 8.59
CA LEU A 3 4.27 -0.29 8.63
C LEU A 3 5.20 -0.13 9.83
N SER A 4 6.30 0.60 9.65
CA SER A 4 7.13 1.07 10.76
C SER A 4 6.40 2.15 11.55
N ASP A 5 6.76 2.33 12.82
CA ASP A 5 6.18 3.38 13.66
C ASP A 5 6.34 4.78 13.04
N LYS A 6 7.51 5.06 12.46
CA LYS A 6 7.76 6.31 11.72
C LYS A 6 6.78 6.53 10.56
N ASN A 7 6.45 5.48 9.82
CA ASN A 7 5.50 5.59 8.71
C ASN A 7 4.06 5.77 9.21
N ILE A 8 3.73 5.20 10.38
CA ILE A 8 2.43 5.40 11.02
C ILE A 8 2.30 6.86 11.49
N GLU A 9 3.32 7.41 12.12
CA GLU A 9 3.37 8.82 12.55
C GLU A 9 3.24 9.78 11.37
N GLU A 10 3.98 9.53 10.28
CA GLU A 10 3.88 10.34 9.06
C GLU A 10 2.47 10.26 8.45
N PHE A 11 1.86 9.07 8.44
CA PHE A 11 0.49 8.91 7.96
C PHE A 11 -0.52 9.70 8.82
N GLN A 12 -0.38 9.69 10.15
CA GLN A 12 -1.22 10.49 11.05
C GLN A 12 -1.09 11.99 10.77
N LYS A 13 0.15 12.46 10.58
CA LYS A 13 0.44 13.86 10.26
C LYS A 13 -0.23 14.27 8.95
N LEU A 14 -0.01 13.51 7.87
CA LEU A 14 -0.61 13.77 6.57
C LEU A 14 -2.14 13.75 6.63
N HIS A 15 -2.73 12.78 7.33
CA HIS A 15 -4.17 12.69 7.50
C HIS A 15 -4.75 13.94 8.17
N LYS A 16 -4.10 14.44 9.23
CA LYS A 16 -4.48 15.69 9.89
C LYS A 16 -4.33 16.90 8.97
N GLU A 17 -3.23 17.01 8.24
CA GLU A 17 -2.98 18.12 7.31
C GLU A 17 -4.02 18.18 6.18
N HIS A 18 -4.42 17.02 5.65
CA HIS A 18 -5.37 16.96 4.52
C HIS A 18 -6.84 17.04 4.93
N PHE A 19 -7.21 16.45 6.07
CA PHE A 19 -8.62 16.31 6.46
C PHE A 19 -8.98 17.09 7.73
N GLY A 20 -8.00 17.66 8.44
CA GLY A 20 -8.21 18.33 9.72
C GLY A 20 -8.56 17.40 10.87
N VAL A 21 -8.48 16.08 10.67
CA VAL A 21 -8.89 15.05 11.64
C VAL A 21 -7.67 14.28 12.14
N GLU A 22 -7.47 14.30 13.46
CA GLU A 22 -6.53 13.41 14.13
C GLU A 22 -7.11 12.00 14.23
N ILE A 23 -6.27 11.00 14.00
CA ILE A 23 -6.62 9.59 14.07
C ILE A 23 -5.68 8.87 15.03
N SER A 24 -6.14 7.79 15.65
CA SER A 24 -5.30 7.01 16.55
C SER A 24 -4.17 6.29 15.79
N LYS A 25 -3.16 5.82 16.54
CA LYS A 25 -2.08 5.01 15.96
C LYS A 25 -2.61 3.71 15.35
N GLU A 26 -3.64 3.12 15.97
CA GLU A 26 -4.34 1.92 15.48
C GLU A 26 -5.02 2.20 14.14
N ASP A 27 -5.80 3.30 14.06
CA ASP A 27 -6.52 3.70 12.85
C ASP A 27 -5.55 4.01 11.71
N ALA A 28 -4.47 4.72 11.99
CA ALA A 28 -3.43 5.03 11.01
C ALA A 28 -2.74 3.77 10.48
N ARG A 29 -2.47 2.81 11.36
CA ARG A 29 -1.91 1.51 10.97
C ARG A 29 -2.87 0.75 10.06
N GLU A 30 -4.13 0.64 10.43
CA GLU A 30 -5.13 -0.06 9.63
C GLU A 30 -5.34 0.60 8.26
N ASN A 31 -5.53 1.92 8.25
CA ASN A 31 -5.81 2.68 7.04
C ASN A 31 -4.59 2.70 6.10
N GLY A 32 -3.38 2.83 6.65
CA GLY A 32 -2.15 2.73 5.88
C GLY A 32 -1.95 1.35 5.25
N ILE A 33 -2.27 0.26 5.96
CA ILE A 33 -2.22 -1.11 5.38
C ILE A 33 -3.26 -1.26 4.26
N LYS A 34 -4.48 -0.77 4.46
CA LYS A 34 -5.55 -0.80 3.44
C LYS A 34 -5.12 -0.03 2.18
N LEU A 35 -4.49 1.13 2.33
CA LEU A 35 -3.96 1.94 1.23
C LEU A 35 -2.86 1.19 0.45
N LEU A 36 -1.86 0.64 1.15
CA LEU A 36 -0.79 -0.13 0.50
C LEU A 36 -1.33 -1.34 -0.27
N ARG A 37 -2.34 -2.02 0.30
CA ARG A 37 -3.02 -3.13 -0.38
C ARG A 37 -3.70 -2.65 -1.66
N LEU A 38 -4.44 -1.55 -1.60
CA LEU A 38 -5.10 -0.97 -2.78
C LEU A 38 -4.07 -0.62 -3.87
N ILE A 39 -3.01 0.09 -3.52
CA ILE A 39 -1.94 0.46 -4.46
C ILE A 39 -1.28 -0.78 -5.06
N SER A 40 -1.02 -1.83 -4.28
CA SER A 40 -0.44 -3.08 -4.81
C SER A 40 -1.34 -3.79 -5.82
N ILE A 41 -2.67 -3.65 -5.69
CA ILE A 41 -3.64 -4.22 -6.62
C ILE A 41 -3.69 -3.39 -7.91
N LEU A 42 -3.69 -2.06 -7.78
CA LEU A 42 -3.80 -1.12 -8.91
C LEU A 42 -2.51 -1.03 -9.73
N TYR A 43 -1.37 -0.94 -9.06
CA TYR A 43 -0.04 -0.88 -9.67
C TYR A 43 0.54 -2.27 -9.93
N ARG A 44 -0.30 -3.31 -10.03
CA ARG A 44 0.15 -4.64 -10.43
C ARG A 44 0.89 -4.46 -11.77
N PRO A 45 2.20 -4.72 -11.84
CA PRO A 45 2.90 -4.59 -13.11
C PRO A 45 2.18 -5.49 -14.10
N LYS A 46 1.81 -4.97 -15.27
CA LYS A 46 1.47 -5.85 -16.40
C LYS A 46 2.63 -6.84 -16.50
N PRO A 47 2.38 -8.15 -16.62
CA PRO A 47 3.45 -9.08 -16.98
C PRO A 47 4.14 -8.47 -18.18
N ASP A 48 5.44 -8.18 -18.06
CA ASP A 48 6.22 -7.86 -19.23
C ASP A 48 6.09 -9.04 -20.22
N GLU A 49 6.26 -8.77 -21.51
CA GLU A 49 6.19 -9.80 -22.56
C GLU A 49 7.09 -11.02 -22.22
N ASP A 50 8.13 -10.81 -21.42
CA ASP A 50 9.04 -11.85 -20.95
C ASP A 50 8.47 -12.70 -19.80
N SER A 51 7.67 -12.12 -18.89
CA SER A 51 6.89 -12.86 -17.89
C SER A 51 5.89 -13.82 -18.53
N LYS A 52 5.31 -13.46 -19.69
CA LYS A 52 4.35 -14.32 -20.42
C LYS A 52 5.01 -15.59 -20.97
N LYS A 53 6.29 -15.52 -21.39
CA LYS A 53 7.04 -16.67 -21.92
C LYS A 53 7.31 -17.74 -20.85
N PHE A 54 7.52 -17.33 -19.60
CA PHE A 54 7.75 -18.26 -18.49
C PHE A 54 6.51 -19.09 -18.12
N ILE A 55 5.30 -18.58 -18.38
CA ILE A 55 4.03 -19.28 -18.09
C ILE A 55 3.61 -20.19 -19.26
N ALA A 56 3.98 -19.85 -20.50
CA ALA A 56 3.64 -20.62 -21.70
C ALA A 56 4.50 -21.88 -21.88
N ASN A 57 5.74 -21.90 -21.37
CA ASN A 57 6.66 -23.05 -21.50
C ASN A 57 6.49 -24.12 -20.40
N LYS A 58 5.40 -24.06 -19.64
CA LYS A 58 5.09 -25.01 -18.55
C LYS A 58 3.79 -25.79 -18.78
N SER A 59 3.32 -25.87 -20.03
CA SER A 59 2.17 -26.68 -20.46
C SER A 59 2.60 -27.71 -21.49
#